data_AF-A0A182M4H7-F1
#
_entry.id   AF-A0A182M4H7-F1
#
_cell.length_a   1.000
_cell.length_b   1.000
_cell.length_c   1.000
_cell.angle_alpha   90.00
_cell.angle_beta   90.00
_cell.angle_gamma   90.00
#
_symmetry.space_group_name_H-M   'P 1'
#
loop_
_entity.id
_entity.type
_entity.pdbx_description
1 polymer ?
#
loop_
_entity_poly.entity_id
_entity_poly.type
_entity_poly.pdbx_seq_one_letter_code
_entity_poly.pdbx_strand_id
1 'polypeptide(L)'
;MERLVLVRLLSVCLVVLLVQVCSGQDILGSYFRCRNEYDIEPSVFEALRAGDFSVRNSFVECFGECFVKRAGFMNDNFTFNRDTIMRFMARFVSKEVAEVVYKSCTENITPTYCVTAFEVYQCIYENVSKKWDTRK
;
A
#
# COMPACT_ATOMS: atom_id res chain seq x y z
N MET A 1 42.25 14.58 17.77
CA MET A 1 41.88 13.88 16.51
C MET A 1 40.60 13.06 16.71
N GLU A 2 40.50 12.26 17.77
CA GLU A 2 39.35 11.36 18.06
C GLU A 2 38.00 12.08 18.21
N ARG A 3 37.95 13.24 18.88
CA ARG A 3 36.70 14.02 19.03
C ARG A 3 36.12 14.49 17.69
N LEU A 4 36.98 14.82 16.72
CA LEU A 4 36.55 15.27 15.40
C LEU A 4 35.98 14.12 14.56
N VAL A 5 36.53 12.92 14.72
CA VAL A 5 36.03 11.69 14.07
C VAL A 5 34.66 11.32 14.64
N LEU A 6 34.48 11.40 15.96
CA LEU A 6 33.21 11.10 16.62
C LEU A 6 32.08 12.03 16.18
N VAL A 7 32.34 13.34 16.10
CA VAL A 7 31.36 14.34 15.65
C VAL A 7 30.97 14.12 14.18
N ARG A 8 31.92 13.74 13.33
CA ARG A 8 31.63 13.41 11.92
C ARG A 8 30.77 12.16 11.80
N LEU A 9 31.05 11.11 12.57
CA LEU A 9 30.24 9.89 12.58
C LEU A 9 28.82 10.16 13.05
N LEU A 10 28.63 10.93 14.13
CA LEU A 10 27.31 11.31 14.64
C LEU A 10 26.53 12.16 13.63
N SER A 11 27.19 13.12 12.97
CA SER A 11 26.58 13.96 11.95
C SER A 11 26.15 13.15 10.72
N VAL A 12 27.00 12.23 10.24
CA VAL A 12 26.66 11.33 9.12
C VAL A 12 25.48 10.42 9.49
N CYS A 13 25.47 9.82 10.69
CA CYS A 13 24.34 9.01 11.15
C CYS A 13 23.04 9.83 11.20
N LEU A 14 23.09 11.07 11.69
CA LEU A 14 21.90 11.93 11.74
C LEU A 14 21.39 12.28 10.34
N VAL A 15 22.28 12.59 9.40
CA VAL A 15 21.90 12.87 8.00
C VAL A 15 21.29 11.63 7.33
N VAL A 16 21.87 10.44 7.53
CA VAL A 16 21.32 9.18 7.00
C VAL A 16 19.91 8.91 7.54
N LEU A 17 19.69 9.11 8.84
CA LEU A 17 18.37 8.95 9.46
C LEU A 17 17.34 9.95 8.91
N LEU A 18 17.73 11.20 8.65
CA LEU A 18 16.84 12.21 8.07
C LEU A 18 16.46 11.92 6.62
N VAL A 19 17.38 11.36 5.81
CA VAL A 19 17.11 10.99 4.41
C VAL A 19 16.07 9.86 4.32
N GLN A 20 16.09 8.90 5.25
CA GLN A 20 15.10 7.81 5.28
C GLN A 20 13.67 8.31 5.55
N VAL A 21 13.51 9.41 6.29
CA VAL A 21 12.18 9.97 6.65
C VAL A 21 11.55 10.77 5.50
N CYS A 22 12.34 11.33 4.59
CA CYS A 22 11.86 12.16 3.47
C CYS A 22 11.60 11.38 2.17
N SER A 23 11.77 10.06 2.15
CA SER A 23 11.44 9.24 1.00
C SER A 23 9.92 9.11 0.90
N GLY A 24 9.28 10.09 0.23
CA GLY A 24 7.86 10.03 -0.09
C GLY A 24 7.51 8.72 -0.81
N GLN A 25 6.26 8.30 -0.66
CA GLN A 25 5.75 7.06 -1.25
C GLN A 25 5.75 7.16 -2.78
N ASP A 26 6.64 6.44 -3.46
CA ASP A 26 6.72 6.40 -4.94
C ASP A 26 5.63 5.49 -5.52
N ILE A 27 4.36 5.91 -5.38
CA ILE A 27 3.19 5.15 -5.85
C ILE A 27 3.26 4.99 -7.37
N LEU A 28 3.53 6.05 -8.11
CA LEU A 28 3.51 6.02 -9.57
C LEU A 28 4.64 5.15 -10.15
N GLY A 29 5.86 5.27 -9.62
CA GLY A 29 6.96 4.42 -10.03
C GLY A 29 6.71 2.95 -9.65
N SER A 30 6.09 2.70 -8.49
CA SER A 30 5.72 1.33 -8.08
C SER A 30 4.71 0.72 -9.03
N TYR A 31 3.70 1.49 -9.46
CA TYR A 31 2.73 1.07 -10.47
C TYR A 31 3.43 0.66 -11.77
N PHE A 32 4.24 1.55 -12.35
CA PHE A 32 4.90 1.26 -13.63
C PHE A 32 5.83 0.05 -13.56
N ARG A 33 6.62 -0.07 -12.50
CA ARG A 33 7.54 -1.21 -12.33
C ARG A 33 6.78 -2.52 -12.23
N CYS A 34 5.76 -2.60 -11.38
CA CYS A 34 4.98 -3.84 -11.20
C CYS A 34 4.14 -4.17 -12.44
N ARG A 35 3.55 -3.17 -13.08
CA ARG A 35 2.80 -3.36 -14.32
C ARG A 35 3.68 -3.98 -15.41
N ASN A 36 4.90 -3.47 -15.57
CA ASN A 36 5.85 -4.00 -16.55
C ASN A 36 6.35 -5.40 -16.16
N GLU A 37 6.54 -5.66 -14.86
CA GLU A 37 7.02 -6.97 -14.35
C GLU A 37 6.01 -8.10 -14.57
N TYR A 38 4.71 -7.81 -14.47
CA TYR A 38 3.63 -8.78 -14.63
C TYR A 38 2.85 -8.64 -15.95
N ASP A 39 3.35 -7.83 -16.88
CA ASP A 39 2.75 -7.57 -18.19
C ASP A 39 1.26 -7.20 -18.13
N ILE A 40 0.93 -6.25 -17.25
CA ILE A 40 -0.45 -5.82 -17.01
C ILE A 40 -0.84 -4.68 -17.96
N GLU A 41 -1.93 -4.88 -18.68
CA GLU A 41 -2.56 -3.84 -19.49
C GLU A 41 -3.07 -2.70 -18.60
N PRO A 42 -2.90 -1.41 -18.99
CA PRO A 42 -3.37 -0.28 -18.19
C PRO A 42 -4.88 -0.34 -17.86
N SER A 43 -5.69 -0.92 -18.76
CA SER A 43 -7.13 -1.08 -18.60
C SER A 43 -7.50 -1.97 -17.39
N VAL A 44 -6.67 -2.95 -17.04
CA VAL A 44 -6.88 -3.80 -15.86
C VAL A 44 -6.81 -2.97 -14.57
N PHE A 45 -5.85 -2.07 -14.48
CA PHE A 45 -5.73 -1.20 -13.31
C PHE A 45 -6.91 -0.22 -13.21
N GLU A 46 -7.35 0.34 -14.33
CA GLU A 46 -8.55 1.20 -14.35
C GLU A 46 -9.82 0.43 -13.98
N ALA A 47 -9.96 -0.83 -14.42
CA ALA A 47 -11.06 -1.70 -14.01
C ALA A 47 -11.08 -1.90 -12.49
N LEU A 48 -9.93 -2.26 -11.88
CA LEU A 48 -9.81 -2.39 -10.43
C LEU A 48 -10.11 -1.10 -9.69
N ARG A 49 -9.63 0.05 -10.20
CA ARG A 49 -9.92 1.38 -9.62
C ARG A 49 -11.41 1.73 -9.69
N ALA A 50 -12.10 1.24 -10.72
CA ALA A 50 -13.55 1.37 -10.88
C ALA A 50 -14.35 0.33 -10.09
N GLY A 51 -13.70 -0.62 -9.41
CA GLY A 51 -14.37 -1.68 -8.63
C GLY A 51 -14.76 -2.91 -9.43
N ASP A 52 -14.26 -3.06 -10.66
CA ASP A 52 -14.42 -4.27 -11.44
C ASP A 52 -13.33 -5.28 -11.07
N PHE A 53 -13.68 -6.21 -10.19
CA PHE A 53 -12.82 -7.30 -9.76
C PHE A 53 -12.93 -8.54 -10.66
N SER A 54 -13.72 -8.50 -11.73
CA SER A 54 -13.85 -9.64 -12.67
C SER A 54 -12.59 -9.87 -13.50
N VAL A 55 -11.72 -8.86 -13.60
CA VAL A 55 -10.40 -8.95 -14.24
C VAL A 55 -9.38 -9.79 -13.47
N ARG A 56 -9.76 -10.32 -12.30
CA ARG A 56 -8.90 -11.14 -11.44
C ARG A 56 -8.36 -12.35 -12.18
N ASN A 57 -7.05 -12.50 -12.14
CA ASN A 57 -6.31 -13.70 -12.49
C ASN A 57 -4.97 -13.70 -11.72
N SER A 58 -4.18 -14.76 -11.84
CA SER A 58 -2.92 -14.90 -11.09
C SER A 58 -1.91 -13.76 -11.35
N PHE A 59 -1.81 -13.23 -12.58
CA PHE A 59 -0.92 -12.11 -12.89
C PHE A 59 -1.41 -10.83 -12.23
N VAL A 60 -2.72 -10.59 -12.22
CA VAL A 60 -3.33 -9.41 -11.59
C VAL A 60 -3.17 -9.44 -10.07
N GLU A 61 -3.30 -10.61 -9.45
CA GLU A 61 -3.02 -10.81 -8.03
C GLU A 61 -1.56 -10.49 -7.70
N CYS A 62 -0.61 -11.03 -8.46
CA CYS A 62 0.80 -10.79 -8.21
C CYS A 62 1.22 -9.34 -8.51
N PHE A 63 0.62 -8.71 -9.53
CA PHE A 63 0.72 -7.27 -9.75
C PHE A 63 0.23 -6.48 -8.52
N GLY A 64 -0.92 -6.84 -7.97
CA GLY A 64 -1.48 -6.23 -6.78
C GLY A 64 -0.52 -6.30 -5.61
N GLU A 65 0.01 -7.49 -5.29
CA GLU A 65 1.00 -7.67 -4.24
C GLU A 65 2.27 -6.86 -4.47
N CYS A 66 2.87 -6.94 -5.66
CA CYS A 66 4.04 -6.16 -6.03
C CYS A 66 3.80 -4.66 -5.81
N PHE A 67 2.66 -4.18 -6.30
CA PHE A 67 2.34 -2.76 -6.26
C PHE A 67 2.18 -2.27 -4.82
N VAL A 68 1.41 -2.97 -3.99
CA VAL A 68 1.17 -2.54 -2.61
C VAL A 68 2.41 -2.69 -1.73
N LYS A 69 3.29 -3.67 -1.99
CA LYS A 69 4.58 -3.79 -1.29
C LYS A 69 5.52 -2.65 -1.64
N ARG A 70 5.75 -2.40 -2.93
CA ARG A 70 6.66 -1.32 -3.38
C ARG A 70 6.13 0.07 -3.04
N ALA A 71 4.82 0.25 -3.07
CA ALA A 71 4.19 1.46 -2.62
C ALA A 71 4.12 1.56 -1.08
N GLY A 72 4.61 0.59 -0.30
CA GLY A 72 4.70 0.69 1.17
C GLY A 72 3.37 0.56 1.93
N PHE A 73 2.33 0.01 1.30
CA PHE A 73 1.08 -0.38 1.97
C PHE A 73 1.18 -1.77 2.62
N MET A 74 2.05 -2.64 2.09
CA MET A 74 2.32 -3.98 2.61
C MET A 74 3.81 -4.16 2.85
N ASN A 75 4.16 -4.86 3.93
CA ASN A 75 5.53 -5.22 4.26
C ASN A 75 5.90 -6.58 3.62
N ASP A 76 7.18 -6.91 3.58
CA ASP A 76 7.66 -8.18 2.99
C ASP A 76 7.14 -9.42 3.72
N ASN A 77 6.83 -9.30 5.01
CA ASN A 77 6.24 -10.36 5.84
C ASN A 77 4.70 -10.44 5.72
N PHE A 78 4.12 -9.84 4.68
CA PHE A 78 2.67 -9.81 4.40
C PHE A 78 1.81 -9.06 5.43
N THR A 79 2.42 -8.37 6.39
CA THR A 79 1.68 -7.43 7.25
C THR A 79 1.40 -6.13 6.53
N PHE A 80 0.30 -5.46 6.87
CA PHE A 80 -0.10 -4.21 6.27
C PHE A 80 0.42 -3.01 7.07
N ASN A 81 0.90 -1.98 6.37
CA ASN A 81 1.33 -0.74 6.99
C ASN A 81 0.10 0.13 7.32
N ARG A 82 -0.34 0.02 8.57
CA ARG A 82 -1.50 0.73 9.09
C ARG A 82 -1.46 2.22 8.82
N ASP A 83 -0.36 2.90 9.13
CA ASP A 83 -0.29 4.36 9.03
C ASP A 83 -0.40 4.83 7.58
N THR A 84 0.23 4.12 6.66
CA THR A 84 0.14 4.39 5.22
C THR A 84 -1.29 4.21 4.72
N ILE A 85 -1.94 3.10 5.08
CA ILE A 85 -3.31 2.79 4.66
C ILE A 85 -4.31 3.79 5.26
N MET A 86 -4.18 4.11 6.54
CA MET A 86 -5.05 5.08 7.24
C MET A 86 -4.92 6.48 6.64
N ARG A 87 -3.69 6.94 6.35
CA ARG A 87 -3.45 8.22 5.68
C ARG A 87 -4.08 8.27 4.29
N PHE A 88 -4.03 7.15 3.55
CA PHE A 88 -4.66 7.04 2.24
C PHE A 88 -6.19 7.09 2.32
N MET A 89 -6.80 6.28 3.19
CA MET A 89 -8.27 6.22 3.35
C MET A 89 -8.87 7.52 3.88
N ALA A 90 -8.15 8.27 4.72
CA ALA A 90 -8.60 9.56 5.25
C ALA A 90 -8.89 10.61 4.16
N ARG A 91 -8.46 10.39 2.92
CA ARG A 91 -8.79 11.22 1.74
C ARG A 91 -10.23 11.02 1.25
N PHE A 92 -10.89 9.94 1.64
CA PHE A 92 -12.18 9.50 1.10
C PHE A 92 -13.26 9.32 2.17
N VAL A 93 -12.86 8.90 3.38
CA VAL A 93 -13.75 8.58 4.49
C VAL A 93 -13.24 9.17 5.80
N SER A 94 -14.10 9.25 6.82
CA SER A 94 -13.69 9.72 8.16
C SER A 94 -12.69 8.74 8.79
N LYS A 95 -11.94 9.21 9.79
CA LYS A 95 -10.97 8.39 10.52
C LYS A 95 -11.65 7.16 11.13
N GLU A 96 -12.81 7.33 11.74
CA GLU A 96 -13.58 6.26 12.40
C GLU A 96 -14.00 5.19 11.40
N VAL A 97 -14.42 5.59 10.19
CA VAL A 97 -14.73 4.67 9.12
C VAL A 97 -13.47 3.93 8.65
N ALA A 98 -12.37 4.65 8.43
CA ALA A 98 -11.11 4.06 8.03
C ALA A 98 -10.60 3.03 9.05
N GLU A 99 -10.72 3.30 10.35
CA GLU A 99 -10.32 2.38 11.42
C GLU A 99 -11.10 1.06 11.36
N VAL A 100 -12.43 1.15 11.22
CA VAL A 100 -13.29 -0.04 11.11
C VAL A 100 -12.93 -0.85 9.87
N VAL A 101 -12.76 -0.19 8.72
CA VAL A 101 -12.43 -0.87 7.47
C VAL A 101 -11.05 -1.53 7.52
N TYR A 102 -10.04 -0.82 8.02
CA TYR A 102 -8.69 -1.37 8.21
C TYR A 102 -8.76 -2.65 9.04
N LYS A 103 -9.43 -2.57 10.20
CA LYS A 103 -9.59 -3.70 11.11
C LYS A 103 -10.26 -4.89 10.41
N SER A 104 -11.42 -4.66 9.81
CA SER A 104 -12.21 -5.69 9.14
C SER A 104 -11.51 -6.35 7.96
N CYS A 105 -10.64 -5.63 7.26
CA CYS A 105 -10.02 -6.11 6.03
C CYS A 105 -8.56 -6.54 6.18
N THR A 106 -7.95 -6.41 7.36
CA THR A 106 -6.52 -6.75 7.56
C THR A 106 -6.25 -7.63 8.78
N GLU A 107 -7.17 -7.72 9.75
CA GLU A 107 -7.01 -8.62 10.90
C GLU A 107 -7.31 -10.08 10.54
N ASN A 108 -6.60 -11.01 11.18
CA ASN A 108 -6.83 -12.47 11.09
C ASN A 108 -6.71 -13.07 9.68
N ILE A 109 -5.91 -12.48 8.81
CA ILE A 109 -5.64 -13.02 7.47
C ILE A 109 -4.53 -14.07 7.55
N THR A 110 -4.72 -15.18 6.83
CA THR A 110 -3.63 -16.11 6.52
C THR A 110 -2.96 -15.67 5.22
N PRO A 111 -1.68 -15.25 5.25
CA PRO A 111 -0.99 -14.78 4.07
C PRO A 111 -0.92 -15.86 2.98
N THR A 112 -1.32 -15.48 1.78
CA THR A 112 -1.22 -16.28 0.57
C THR A 112 -0.56 -15.42 -0.50
N TYR A 113 0.52 -15.93 -1.09
CA TYR A 113 1.30 -15.23 -2.10
C TYR A 113 0.41 -14.79 -3.28
N CYS A 114 0.58 -13.54 -3.70
CA CYS A 114 -0.22 -12.81 -4.68
C CYS A 114 -1.67 -12.54 -4.28
N VAL A 115 -2.33 -13.48 -3.60
CA VAL A 115 -3.77 -13.43 -3.30
C VAL A 115 -4.10 -12.40 -2.24
N THR A 116 -3.36 -12.37 -1.12
CA THR A 116 -3.75 -11.58 0.05
C THR A 116 -3.88 -10.09 -0.23
N ALA A 117 -2.95 -9.51 -1.01
CA ALA A 117 -3.01 -8.10 -1.36
C ALA A 117 -4.28 -7.74 -2.15
N PHE A 118 -4.67 -8.61 -3.08
CA PHE A 118 -5.87 -8.43 -3.88
C PHE A 118 -7.14 -8.49 -3.01
N GLU A 119 -7.25 -9.50 -2.16
CA GLU A 119 -8.41 -9.70 -1.29
C GLU A 119 -8.60 -8.54 -0.30
N VAL A 120 -7.50 -8.04 0.29
CA VAL A 120 -7.54 -6.87 1.17
C VAL A 120 -7.99 -5.63 0.41
N TYR A 121 -7.45 -5.39 -0.79
CA TYR A 121 -7.86 -4.25 -1.60
C TYR A 121 -9.36 -4.30 -1.95
N GLN A 122 -9.85 -5.46 -2.40
CA GLN A 122 -11.27 -5.67 -2.69
C GLN A 122 -12.14 -5.43 -1.45
N CYS A 123 -11.77 -5.99 -0.30
CA CYS A 123 -12.49 -5.77 0.96
C CYS A 123 -12.57 -4.28 1.32
N ILE A 124 -11.46 -3.54 1.22
CA ILE A 124 -11.42 -2.10 1.52
C ILE A 124 -12.34 -1.35 0.55
N TYR A 125 -12.23 -1.62 -0.76
CA TYR A 125 -13.06 -0.98 -1.78
C TYR A 125 -14.54 -1.17 -1.49
N GLU A 126 -14.99 -2.41 -1.27
CA GLU A 126 -16.39 -2.73 -1.04
C GLU A 126 -16.94 -2.06 0.23
N ASN A 127 -16.14 -1.99 1.31
CA ASN A 127 -16.58 -1.34 2.54
C ASN A 127 -16.61 0.20 2.45
N VAL A 128 -15.68 0.80 1.70
CA VAL A 128 -15.66 2.25 1.46
C VAL A 128 -16.77 2.67 0.50
N SER A 129 -16.98 1.90 -0.59
CA SER A 129 -18.02 2.14 -1.58
C SER A 129 -19.43 2.06 -0.99
N LYS A 130 -19.74 0.98 -0.24
CA LYS A 130 -21.02 0.82 0.48
C LYS A 130 -21.36 2.03 1.35
N LYS A 131 -20.36 2.63 2.02
CA LYS A 131 -20.55 3.80 2.88
C LYS A 131 -20.67 5.12 2.12
N TRP A 132 -20.17 5.20 0.89
CA TRP A 132 -20.38 6.36 0.03
C TRP A 132 -21.83 6.40 -0.48
N ASP A 133 -22.35 5.28 -0.96
CA ASP A 133 -23.71 5.22 -1.50
C ASP A 133 -24.78 5.52 -0.44
N THR A 134 -24.55 5.18 0.82
CA THR A 134 -25.46 5.54 1.94
C THR A 134 -25.44 7.03 2.34
N ARG A 135 -24.55 7.85 1.75
CA ARG A 135 -24.51 9.31 1.98
C ARG A 135 -25.27 10.13 0.92
N LYS A 136 -25.85 9.47 -0.08
CA LYS A 136 -26.84 10.08 -1.00
C LYS A 136 -28.25 9.90 -0.44
#